data_AF-A0A8T3ZCB2-F1
#
_entry.id   AF-A0A8T3ZCB2-F1
#
_cell.length_a   1.000
_cell.length_b   1.000
_cell.length_c   1.000
_cell.angle_alpha   90.00
_cell.angle_beta   90.00
_cell.angle_gamma   90.00
#
_symmetry.space_group_name_H-M   'P 1'
#
loop_
_entity.id
_entity.type
_entity.pdbx_description
1 polymer ?
#
loop_
_entity_poly.entity_id
_entity_poly.type
_entity_poly.pdbx_seq_one_letter_code
_entity_poly.pdbx_strand_id
1 'polypeptide(L)'
;MAEDGKQNVAAIAARGLVLSVQLLFAYMRLKRKARKATRVFRKNLVKGGMDRGTAQRLASEYECFVSIRQLVKGMNLDIPFMGTN
;
A
#
# COMPACT_ATOMS: atom_id res chain seq x y z
N MET A 1 -31.61 -16.67 -26.25
CA MET A 1 -31.48 -16.50 -24.79
C MET A 1 -30.21 -17.10 -24.19
N ALA A 2 -29.49 -18.03 -24.84
CA ALA A 2 -28.19 -18.55 -24.33
C ALA A 2 -26.96 -17.70 -24.74
N GLU A 3 -27.10 -16.81 -25.72
CA GLU A 3 -26.04 -15.92 -26.22
C GLU A 3 -25.79 -14.73 -25.28
N ASP A 4 -26.86 -14.18 -24.68
CA ASP A 4 -26.82 -12.98 -23.82
C ASP A 4 -26.04 -13.20 -22.52
N GLY A 5 -26.12 -14.41 -21.95
CA GLY A 5 -25.39 -14.78 -20.72
C GLY A 5 -23.87 -14.84 -20.91
N LYS A 6 -23.40 -15.30 -22.09
CA LYS A 6 -21.96 -15.40 -22.39
C LYS A 6 -21.32 -14.03 -22.58
N GLN A 7 -22.02 -13.10 -23.23
CA GLN A 7 -21.54 -11.73 -23.41
C GLN A 7 -21.44 -10.97 -22.09
N ASN A 8 -22.40 -11.18 -21.17
CA ASN A 8 -22.36 -10.57 -19.84
C ASN A 8 -21.19 -11.08 -18.98
N VAL A 9 -20.90 -12.38 -19.00
CA VAL A 9 -19.75 -12.95 -18.27
C VAL A 9 -18.43 -12.46 -18.84
N ALA A 10 -18.30 -12.38 -20.17
CA ALA A 10 -17.11 -11.82 -20.82
C ALA A 10 -16.90 -10.33 -20.47
N ALA A 11 -17.97 -9.54 -20.43
CA ALA A 11 -17.91 -8.13 -20.04
C ALA A 11 -17.52 -7.94 -18.55
N ILE A 12 -18.02 -8.80 -17.65
CA ILE A 12 -17.64 -8.79 -16.24
C ILE A 12 -16.18 -9.20 -16.06
N ALA A 13 -15.72 -10.24 -16.76
CA ALA A 13 -14.33 -10.68 -16.73
C ALA A 13 -13.37 -9.59 -17.25
N ALA A 14 -13.73 -8.91 -18.35
CA ALA A 14 -12.95 -7.80 -18.89
C ALA A 14 -12.85 -6.63 -17.89
N ARG A 15 -13.96 -6.27 -17.23
CA ARG A 15 -13.97 -5.24 -16.17
C ARG A 15 -13.14 -5.66 -14.95
N GLY A 16 -13.23 -6.92 -14.55
CA GLY A 16 -12.43 -7.50 -13.47
C GLY A 16 -10.93 -7.38 -13.73
N LEU A 17 -10.50 -7.71 -14.95
CA LEU A 17 -9.09 -7.66 -15.36
C LEU A 17 -8.54 -6.21 -15.33
N VAL A 18 -9.33 -5.24 -15.82
CA VAL A 18 -8.98 -3.82 -15.75
C VAL A 18 -8.83 -3.35 -14.29
N LEU A 19 -9.76 -3.74 -13.41
CA LEU A 19 -9.69 -3.41 -11.99
C LEU A 19 -8.47 -4.03 -11.32
N SER A 20 -8.12 -5.29 -11.63
CA SER A 20 -6.93 -5.95 -11.10
C SER A 20 -5.64 -5.22 -11.47
N VAL A 21 -5.52 -4.77 -12.72
CA VAL A 21 -4.34 -4.01 -13.18
C VAL A 21 -4.24 -2.66 -12.47
N GLN A 22 -5.37 -1.95 -12.32
CA GLN A 22 -5.40 -0.69 -11.59
C GLN A 22 -5.02 -0.88 -10.11
N LEU A 23 -5.52 -1.94 -9.47
CA LEU A 23 -5.20 -2.29 -8.09
C LEU A 23 -3.69 -2.57 -7.93
N LEU A 24 -3.13 -3.36 -8.85
CA LEU A 24 -1.70 -3.68 -8.87
C LEU A 24 -0.86 -2.41 -9.03
N PHE A 25 -1.25 -1.53 -9.95
CA PHE A 25 -0.54 -0.26 -10.17
C PHE A 25 -0.63 0.67 -8.96
N ALA A 26 -1.80 0.78 -8.33
CA ALA A 26 -2.00 1.54 -7.10
C ALA A 26 -1.13 0.99 -5.96
N TYR A 27 -1.12 -0.33 -5.77
CA TYR A 27 -0.26 -1.01 -4.80
C TYR A 27 1.22 -0.76 -5.06
N MET A 28 1.67 -0.82 -6.33
CA MET A 28 3.06 -0.51 -6.69
C MET A 28 3.43 0.95 -6.37
N ARG A 29 2.54 1.91 -6.65
CA ARG A 29 2.74 3.32 -6.27
C ARG A 29 2.87 3.48 -4.76
N LEU A 30 2.02 2.79 -4.00
CA LEU A 30 2.04 2.78 -2.53
C LEU A 30 3.37 2.23 -2.01
N LYS A 31 3.78 1.07 -2.52
CA LYS A 31 5.06 0.41 -2.18
C LYS A 31 6.26 1.30 -2.48
N ARG A 32 6.25 2.02 -3.61
CA ARG A 32 7.31 2.99 -3.94
C ARG A 32 7.36 4.16 -2.96
N LYS A 33 6.20 4.69 -2.54
CA LYS A 33 6.14 5.77 -1.55
C LYS A 33 6.60 5.32 -0.16
N ALA A 34 6.16 4.14 0.30
CA ALA A 34 6.58 3.55 1.56
C ALA A 34 8.10 3.39 1.61
N ARG A 35 8.71 2.76 0.59
CA ARG A 35 10.18 2.60 0.50
C ARG A 35 10.93 3.92 0.56
N LYS A 36 10.43 4.97 -0.10
CA LYS A 36 11.05 6.30 -0.06
C LYS A 36 11.01 6.89 1.36
N ALA A 37 9.86 6.76 2.04
CA ALA A 37 9.71 7.21 3.43
C ALA A 37 10.63 6.43 4.38
N THR A 38 10.68 5.10 4.28
CA THR A 38 11.57 4.24 5.06
C THR A 38 13.05 4.61 4.88
N ARG A 39 13.47 4.89 3.64
CA ARG A 39 14.85 5.29 3.35
C ARG A 39 15.22 6.63 4.00
N VAL A 40 14.32 7.60 3.98
CA VAL A 40 14.50 8.90 4.63
C VAL A 40 14.52 8.74 6.15
N PHE A 41 13.60 7.96 6.71
CA PHE A 41 13.53 7.64 8.13
C PHE A 41 14.83 7.01 8.63
N ARG A 42 15.31 5.95 7.96
CA ARG A 42 16.59 5.31 8.29
C ARG A 42 17.76 6.29 8.22
N LYS A 43 17.80 7.13 7.17
CA LYS A 43 18.87 8.13 7.01
C LYS A 43 18.89 9.13 8.16
N ASN A 44 17.72 9.57 8.62
CA ASN A 44 17.60 10.49 9.75
C ASN A 44 18.02 9.83 11.06
N LEU A 45 17.67 8.55 11.28
CA LEU A 45 18.12 7.79 12.46
C LEU A 45 19.64 7.67 12.51
N VAL A 46 20.27 7.29 11.40
CA VAL A 46 21.74 7.19 11.33
C VAL A 46 22.40 8.56 11.51
N LYS A 47 21.81 9.62 10.94
CA LYS A 47 22.30 11.00 11.14
C LYS A 47 22.20 11.44 12.60
N GLY A 48 21.21 10.94 13.34
CA GLY A 48 21.04 11.16 14.78
C GLY A 48 21.99 10.35 15.66
N GLY A 49 22.93 9.59 15.08
CA GLY A 49 23.92 8.80 15.82
C GLY A 49 23.46 7.37 16.15
N MET A 50 22.32 6.92 15.62
CA MET A 50 21.87 5.54 15.78
C MET A 50 22.75 4.58 14.97
N ASP A 51 23.14 3.47 15.58
CA ASP A 51 23.82 2.38 14.87
C ASP A 51 23.02 1.91 13.66
N ARG A 52 23.73 1.56 12.58
CA ARG A 52 23.10 1.19 11.30
C ARG A 52 22.23 -0.06 11.42
N GLY A 53 22.62 -1.03 12.26
CA GLY A 53 21.84 -2.25 12.48
C GLY A 53 20.50 -1.95 13.16
N THR A 54 20.54 -1.18 14.24
CA THR A 54 19.34 -0.76 14.98
C THR A 54 18.43 0.13 14.13
N ALA A 55 19.01 1.09 13.39
CA ALA A 55 18.27 1.97 12.50
C ALA A 55 17.57 1.19 11.37
N GLN A 56 18.20 0.13 10.85
CA GLN A 56 17.59 -0.73 9.84
C GLN A 56 16.42 -1.54 10.42
N ARG A 57 16.57 -2.08 11.62
CA ARG A 57 15.50 -2.84 12.30
C ARG A 57 14.26 -1.98 12.55
N LEU A 58 14.45 -0.77 13.11
CA LEU A 58 13.36 0.20 13.32
C LEU A 58 12.71 0.65 12.01
N ALA A 59 13.52 0.87 10.97
CA ALA A 59 13.00 1.26 9.67
C ALA A 59 12.13 0.17 9.03
N SER A 60 12.49 -1.10 9.19
CA SER A 60 11.70 -2.23 8.71
C SER A 60 10.35 -2.36 9.42
N GLU A 61 10.31 -2.19 10.75
CA GLU A 61 9.05 -2.16 11.50
C GLU A 61 8.17 -0.97 11.07
N TYR A 62 8.77 0.21 10.91
CA TYR A 62 8.07 1.40 10.43
C TYR A 62 7.50 1.22 9.01
N GLU A 63 8.24 0.55 8.11
CA GLU A 63 7.76 0.25 6.75
C GLU A 63 6.48 -0.59 6.77
N CYS A 64 6.40 -1.57 7.69
CA CYS A 64 5.22 -2.41 7.85
C CYS A 64 3.99 -1.60 8.27
N PHE A 65 4.12 -0.77 9.31
CA PHE A 65 3.04 0.10 9.79
C PHE A 65 2.60 1.14 8.74
N VAL A 66 3.54 1.78 8.05
CA VAL A 66 3.22 2.76 7.00
C VAL A 66 2.53 2.09 5.82
N SER A 67 2.96 0.89 5.43
CA SER A 67 2.31 0.12 4.35
C SER A 67 0.85 -0.18 4.69
N ILE A 68 0.57 -0.65 5.90
CA ILE A 68 -0.80 -0.95 6.36
C ILE A 68 -1.64 0.34 6.38
N ARG A 69 -1.12 1.43 6.98
CA ARG A 69 -1.84 2.70 7.08
C ARG A 69 -2.17 3.30 5.72
N GLN A 70 -1.21 3.27 4.78
CA GLN A 70 -1.45 3.77 3.43
C GLN A 70 -2.43 2.89 2.66
N LEU A 71 -2.41 1.58 2.88
CA LEU A 71 -3.36 0.64 2.27
C LEU A 71 -4.79 0.90 2.77
N VAL A 72 -4.98 1.04 4.08
CA VAL A 72 -6.27 1.44 4.69
C VAL A 72 -6.76 2.77 4.14
N LYS A 73 -5.90 3.80 4.10
CA LYS A 73 -6.25 5.11 3.53
C LYS A 73 -6.62 5.04 2.04
N GLY A 74 -5.97 4.17 1.28
CA GLY A 74 -6.26 3.96 -0.14
C GLY A 74 -7.57 3.22 -0.40
N MET A 75 -8.07 2.47 0.59
CA MET A 75 -9.34 1.76 0.49
C MET A 75 -10.56 2.64 0.81
N ASN A 76 -10.38 3.94 1.15
CA ASN A 76 -11.46 4.82 1.62
C ASN A 76 -12.32 4.18 2.74
N LEU A 77 -11.77 3.19 3.44
CA LEU A 77 -12.27 2.78 4.74
C LEU A 77 -11.85 3.90 5.69
N ASP A 78 -12.74 4.87 5.82
CA ASP A 78 -12.77 5.74 6.98
C ASP A 78 -12.90 4.79 8.18
N ILE A 79 -11.76 4.45 8.81
CA ILE A 79 -11.77 3.70 10.07
C ILE A 79 -11.78 4.79 11.14
N PRO A 80 -12.95 5.10 11.73
CA PRO A 80 -13.05 6.12 12.74
C PRO A 80 -12.59 5.54 14.07
N PHE A 81 -11.30 5.26 14.26
CA PHE A 81 -10.66 5.24 15.58
C PHE A 81 -9.15 4.98 15.48
N MET A 82 -8.36 6.02 15.72
CA MET A 82 -7.14 5.92 16.52
C MET A 82 -6.94 7.31 17.13
N GLY A 83 -7.21 7.40 18.43
CA GLY A 83 -7.30 8.61 19.21
C GLY A 83 -6.14 9.57 18.98
N THR A 84 -6.49 10.81 18.64
CA THR A 84 -5.71 11.98 18.99
C THR A 84 -5.96 12.27 20.46
N ASN A 85 -4.88 12.40 21.23
CA ASN A 85 -4.89 13.07 22.54
C ASN A 85 -5.51 14.47 22.41
#